data_AF-A0A293MIM3-F1
#
_entry.id   AF-A0A293MIM3-F1
#
_cell.length_a   1.000
_cell.length_b   1.000
_cell.length_c   1.000
_cell.angle_alpha   90.00
_cell.angle_beta   90.00
_cell.angle_gamma   90.00
#
_symmetry.space_group_name_H-M   'P 1'
#
loop_
_entity.id
_entity.type
_entity.pdbx_description
1 polymer ?
#
loop_
_entity_poly.entity_id
_entity_poly.type
_entity_poly.pdbx_seq_one_letter_code
_entity_poly.pdbx_strand_id
1 'polypeptide(L)'
;MARHSKYEGTRCLSYCNRRQNKAKGKHGADHILNLCSKHPGSILTHCNAGSLATAGYGTALGVIRSLHSAGQLERAYCTETRPYNQGARLTAFELLHDNIPTTLICDDMVAALLRSGAISAAHGCTIAYCQIILLYVA
;
A
#
# COMPACT_ATOMS: atom_id res chain seq x y z
N MET A 1 -15.18 33.07 -17.87
CA MET A 1 -15.96 31.82 -17.75
C MET A 1 -15.16 30.55 -18.06
N ALA A 2 -14.36 30.46 -19.15
CA ALA A 2 -13.59 29.24 -19.47
C ALA A 2 -12.55 28.78 -18.42
N ARG A 3 -11.95 29.70 -17.64
CA ARG A 3 -11.02 29.34 -16.55
C ARG A 3 -11.73 28.57 -15.42
N HIS A 4 -12.94 28.96 -15.05
CA HIS A 4 -13.70 28.31 -13.98
C HIS A 4 -14.05 26.85 -14.31
N SER A 5 -14.49 26.61 -15.55
CA SER A 5 -14.77 25.25 -16.05
C SER A 5 -13.54 24.33 -16.03
N LYS A 6 -12.34 24.85 -16.33
CA LYS A 6 -11.09 24.06 -16.22
C LYS A 6 -10.77 23.69 -14.77
N TYR A 7 -10.93 24.63 -13.83
CA TYR A 7 -10.70 24.36 -12.39
C TYR A 7 -11.68 23.32 -11.84
N GLU A 8 -12.95 23.39 -12.22
CA GLU A 8 -13.96 22.40 -11.81
C GLU A 8 -13.67 21.00 -12.37
N GLY A 9 -13.22 20.91 -13.62
CA GLY A 9 -12.79 19.66 -14.22
C GLY A 9 -11.61 19.01 -13.48
N THR A 10 -10.58 19.79 -13.15
CA THR A 10 -9.42 19.30 -12.38
C THR A 10 -9.82 18.86 -10.96
N ARG A 11 -10.74 19.58 -10.32
CA ARG A 11 -11.25 19.21 -8.98
C ARG A 11 -12.02 17.90 -9.02
N CYS A 12 -12.85 17.70 -10.05
CA CYS A 12 -13.58 16.46 -10.26
C CYS A 12 -12.64 15.27 -10.43
N LEU A 13 -11.58 15.42 -11.24
CA LEU A 13 -10.56 14.37 -11.43
C LEU A 13 -9.87 13.95 -10.12
N SER A 14 -9.44 14.93 -9.32
CA SER A 14 -8.83 14.67 -8.00
C SER A 14 -9.79 13.91 -7.06
N TYR A 15 -11.06 14.34 -7.04
CA TYR A 15 -12.09 13.71 -6.21
C TYR A 15 -12.42 12.28 -6.65
N CYS A 16 -12.55 12.05 -7.95
CA CYS A 16 -12.75 10.72 -8.54
C CYS A 16 -11.57 9.79 -8.23
N ASN A 17 -10.32 10.27 -8.35
CA ASN A 17 -9.13 9.49 -8.01
C ASN A 17 -9.14 9.08 -6.52
N ARG A 18 -9.44 10.02 -5.61
CA ARG A 18 -9.56 9.70 -4.18
C ARG A 18 -10.63 8.65 -3.89
N ARG A 19 -11.80 8.74 -4.54
CA ARG A 19 -12.87 7.73 -4.42
C ARG A 19 -12.41 6.36 -4.91
N GLN A 20 -11.75 6.31 -6.07
CA GLN A 20 -11.23 5.06 -6.62
C GLN A 20 -10.14 4.44 -5.72
N ASN A 21 -9.25 5.24 -5.14
CA ASN A 21 -8.21 4.75 -4.24
C ASN A 21 -8.81 4.09 -2.98
N LYS A 22 -9.84 4.71 -2.39
CA LYS A 22 -10.57 4.11 -1.26
C LYS A 22 -11.24 2.79 -1.65
N ALA A 23 -11.91 2.75 -2.81
CA ALA A 23 -12.55 1.53 -3.29
C ALA A 23 -11.53 0.40 -3.56
N LYS A 24 -10.40 0.73 -4.19
CA LYS A 24 -9.28 -0.22 -4.41
C LYS A 24 -8.69 -0.73 -3.11
N GLY A 25 -8.49 0.16 -2.12
CA GLY A 25 -8.01 -0.21 -0.80
C GLY A 25 -8.92 -1.24 -0.12
N LYS A 26 -10.23 -0.97 -0.11
CA LYS A 26 -11.23 -1.89 0.44
C LYS A 26 -11.26 -3.23 -0.30
N HIS A 27 -11.42 -3.22 -1.63
CA HIS A 27 -11.49 -4.46 -2.40
C HIS A 27 -10.20 -5.28 -2.31
N GLY A 28 -9.03 -4.63 -2.28
CA GLY A 28 -7.75 -5.31 -2.09
C GLY A 28 -7.64 -5.95 -0.71
N ALA A 29 -8.11 -5.26 0.34
CA ALA A 29 -8.13 -5.81 1.69
C ALA A 29 -9.10 -7.00 1.80
N ASP A 30 -10.33 -6.85 1.30
CA ASP A 30 -11.33 -7.92 1.28
C ASP A 30 -10.81 -9.15 0.51
N HIS A 31 -10.14 -8.93 -0.62
CA HIS A 31 -9.54 -10.03 -1.39
C HIS A 31 -8.42 -10.74 -0.64
N ILE A 32 -7.52 -10.01 0.03
CA ILE A 32 -6.47 -10.61 0.87
C ILE A 32 -7.09 -11.42 2.01
N LEU A 33 -8.11 -10.88 2.69
CA LEU A 33 -8.81 -11.57 3.77
C LEU A 33 -9.51 -12.85 3.31
N ASN A 34 -10.11 -12.85 2.13
CA ASN A 34 -10.75 -14.05 1.57
C ASN A 34 -9.74 -15.13 1.16
N LEU A 35 -8.51 -14.73 0.81
CA LEU A 35 -7.45 -15.64 0.44
C LEU A 35 -6.75 -16.23 1.68
N CYS A 36 -6.50 -15.41 2.69
CA CYS A 36 -5.87 -15.86 3.92
C CYS A 36 -6.88 -16.62 4.79
N SER A 37 -6.75 -17.96 4.89
CA SER A 37 -7.60 -18.78 5.78
C SER A 37 -7.40 -18.50 7.28
N LYS A 38 -6.33 -17.77 7.62
CA LYS A 38 -5.99 -17.22 8.94
C LYS A 38 -5.75 -15.72 8.80
N HIS A 39 -5.71 -14.98 9.92
CA HIS A 39 -5.35 -13.56 9.93
C HIS A 39 -4.16 -13.26 9.00
N PRO A 40 -4.23 -12.25 8.12
CA PRO A 40 -3.22 -12.00 7.10
C PRO A 40 -1.89 -11.48 7.69
N GLY A 41 -1.75 -11.44 9.03
CA GLY A 41 -0.50 -11.20 9.75
C GLY A 41 0.21 -9.95 9.25
N SER A 42 1.23 -10.16 8.41
CA SER A 42 2.05 -9.08 7.90
C SER A 42 2.03 -8.94 6.39
N ILE A 43 2.12 -7.68 5.93
CA ILE A 43 2.12 -7.30 4.52
C ILE A 43 3.44 -6.64 4.15
N LEU A 44 4.03 -7.01 3.02
CA LEU A 44 5.20 -6.32 2.46
C LEU A 44 4.81 -5.38 1.31
N THR A 45 5.41 -4.19 1.25
CA THR A 45 5.26 -3.23 0.15
C THR A 45 6.60 -2.70 -0.36
N HIS A 46 6.59 -2.27 -1.62
CA HIS A 46 7.75 -1.74 -2.32
C HIS A 46 7.43 -0.37 -2.94
N CYS A 47 8.44 0.50 -2.98
CA CYS A 47 8.32 1.91 -3.39
C CYS A 47 7.33 2.69 -2.51
N ASN A 48 6.79 3.79 -3.03
CA ASN A 48 5.70 4.56 -2.42
C ASN A 48 4.48 4.59 -3.34
N ALA A 49 3.39 4.03 -2.84
CA ALA A 49 2.07 4.08 -3.47
C ALA A 49 1.01 4.61 -2.49
N GLY A 50 1.42 5.55 -1.64
CA GLY A 50 0.62 6.19 -0.62
C GLY A 50 -0.13 7.44 -1.08
N SER A 51 -0.56 8.22 -0.10
CA SER A 51 -1.26 9.49 -0.31
C SER A 51 -0.36 10.51 -1.01
N LEU A 52 0.95 10.45 -0.80
CA LEU A 52 1.92 11.34 -1.45
C LEU A 52 2.13 11.00 -2.94
N ALA A 53 1.76 9.79 -3.36
CA ALA A 53 1.86 9.34 -4.75
C ALA A 53 0.53 9.46 -5.53
N THR A 54 -0.57 9.87 -4.87
CA THR A 54 -1.93 9.84 -5.43
C THR A 54 -2.74 11.08 -5.02
N ALA A 55 -4.01 11.20 -5.42
CA ALA A 55 -4.89 12.28 -4.94
C ALA A 55 -5.36 12.09 -3.46
N GLY A 56 -4.74 11.15 -2.75
CA GLY A 56 -5.02 10.80 -1.36
C GLY A 56 -5.32 9.31 -1.18
N TYR A 57 -5.19 8.85 0.07
CA TYR A 57 -5.36 7.46 0.53
C TYR A 57 -4.34 6.45 -0.01
N GLY A 58 -3.88 6.57 -1.25
CA GLY A 58 -2.95 5.63 -1.87
C GLY A 58 -3.64 4.40 -2.46
N THR A 59 -2.88 3.64 -3.24
CA THR A 59 -3.31 2.37 -3.83
C THR A 59 -2.88 1.22 -2.93
N ALA A 60 -1.62 0.79 -2.99
CA ALA A 60 -1.08 -0.28 -2.14
C ALA A 60 -1.14 0.09 -0.66
N LEU A 61 -0.73 1.32 -0.32
CA LEU A 61 -0.82 1.83 1.05
C LEU A 61 -2.28 1.99 1.48
N GLY A 62 -3.20 2.20 0.53
CA GLY A 62 -4.64 2.21 0.79
C GLY A 62 -5.18 0.85 1.23
N VAL A 63 -4.65 -0.25 0.67
CA VAL A 63 -4.95 -1.61 1.13
C VAL A 63 -4.42 -1.85 2.54
N ILE A 64 -3.17 -1.46 2.81
CA ILE A 64 -2.56 -1.57 4.15
C ILE A 64 -3.36 -0.76 5.17
N ARG A 65 -3.76 0.47 4.84
CA ARG A 65 -4.65 1.31 5.66
C ARG A 65 -6.00 0.65 5.92
N SER A 66 -6.59 0.01 4.90
CA SER A 66 -7.86 -0.70 5.04
C SER A 66 -7.73 -1.89 6.00
N LEU A 67 -6.70 -2.72 5.84
CA LEU A 67 -6.41 -3.85 6.73
C LEU A 67 -6.13 -3.40 8.17
N HIS A 68 -5.38 -2.31 8.34
CA HIS A 68 -5.13 -1.71 9.65
C HIS A 68 -6.41 -1.22 10.30
N SER A 69 -7.26 -0.49 9.57
CA SER A 69 -8.54 -0.01 10.09
C SER A 69 -9.52 -1.12 10.46
N ALA A 70 -9.37 -2.30 9.84
CA ALA A 70 -10.15 -3.50 10.16
C ALA A 70 -9.56 -4.31 11.34
N GLY A 71 -8.42 -3.90 11.91
CA GLY A 71 -7.72 -4.63 12.96
C GLY A 71 -7.11 -5.96 12.49
N GLN A 72 -6.91 -6.12 11.18
CA GLN A 72 -6.44 -7.37 10.57
C GLN A 72 -4.95 -7.34 10.20
N LEU A 73 -4.28 -6.21 10.38
CA LEU A 73 -2.86 -6.04 10.09
C LEU A 73 -2.04 -6.09 11.37
N GLU A 74 -1.13 -7.07 11.47
CA GLU A 74 -0.14 -7.15 12.54
C GLU A 74 1.03 -6.19 12.27
N ARG A 75 1.55 -6.19 11.04
CA ARG A 75 2.70 -5.37 10.66
C ARG A 75 2.80 -5.12 9.16
N ALA A 76 3.25 -3.92 8.79
CA ALA A 76 3.67 -3.59 7.43
C ALA A 76 5.20 -3.62 7.32
N TYR A 77 5.73 -4.31 6.31
CA TYR A 77 7.13 -4.24 5.92
C TYR A 77 7.24 -3.34 4.69
N CYS A 78 8.11 -2.34 4.74
CA CYS A 78 8.45 -1.54 3.57
C CYS A 78 9.93 -1.72 3.23
N THR A 79 10.22 -1.85 1.95
CA THR A 79 11.60 -1.90 1.44
C THR A 79 12.13 -0.48 1.25
N GLU A 80 13.43 -0.26 1.38
CA GLU A 80 14.02 1.07 1.21
C GLU A 80 13.78 1.65 -0.20
N THR A 81 13.78 0.81 -1.24
CA THR A 81 13.62 1.16 -2.65
C THR A 81 14.78 2.01 -3.18
N ARG A 82 15.97 1.41 -3.26
CA ARG A 82 17.15 1.99 -3.91
C ARG A 82 16.86 2.28 -5.40
N PRO A 83 17.51 3.30 -6.00
CA PRO A 83 18.45 4.24 -5.39
C PRO A 83 17.78 5.49 -4.76
N TYR A 84 16.49 5.71 -5.01
CA TYR A 84 15.79 6.95 -4.64
C TYR A 84 15.23 6.96 -3.23
N ASN A 85 15.22 5.80 -2.58
CA ASN A 85 14.80 5.58 -1.20
C ASN A 85 13.34 6.00 -0.95
N GLN A 86 12.42 5.78 -1.90
CA GLN A 86 11.02 6.20 -1.72
C GLN A 86 10.35 5.48 -0.57
N GLY A 87 10.66 4.19 -0.38
CA GLY A 87 10.06 3.42 0.70
C GLY A 87 10.58 3.87 2.07
N ALA A 88 11.89 4.12 2.18
CA ALA A 88 12.48 4.64 3.42
C ALA A 88 12.04 6.08 3.75
N ARG A 89 11.88 6.94 2.74
CA ARG A 89 11.60 8.38 2.93
C ARG A 89 10.11 8.71 3.01
N LEU A 90 9.30 8.09 2.15
CA LEU A 90 7.90 8.44 1.97
C LEU A 90 6.97 7.39 2.59
N THR A 91 7.19 6.11 2.29
CA THR A 91 6.30 5.04 2.78
C THR A 91 6.43 4.87 4.28
N ALA A 92 7.64 4.81 4.81
CA ALA A 92 7.86 4.74 6.26
C ALA A 92 7.29 5.97 6.98
N PHE A 93 7.44 7.17 6.39
CA PHE A 93 6.85 8.39 6.93
C PHE A 93 5.31 8.31 6.99
N GLU A 94 4.65 7.93 5.89
CA GLU A 94 3.19 7.83 5.85
C GLU A 94 2.66 6.78 6.84
N LEU A 95 3.32 5.62 6.94
CA LEU A 95 2.89 4.55 7.85
C LEU A 95 3.07 4.93 9.33
N LEU A 96 4.18 5.59 9.67
CA LEU A 96 4.41 6.12 11.02
C LEU A 96 3.40 7.21 11.36
N HIS A 97 3.10 8.11 10.42
CA HIS A 97 2.10 9.15 10.61
C HIS A 97 0.71 8.58 10.90
N ASP A 98 0.35 7.49 10.23
CA ASP A 98 -0.93 6.79 10.42
C ASP A 98 -0.94 5.82 11.62
N ASN A 99 0.14 5.78 12.41
CA ASN A 99 0.34 4.85 13.54
C ASN A 99 0.23 3.36 13.16
N ILE A 100 0.64 3.00 11.95
CA ILE A 100 0.63 1.63 11.46
C ILE A 100 1.92 0.93 11.89
N PRO A 101 1.87 -0.23 12.57
CA PRO A 101 3.08 -0.98 12.96
C PRO A 101 3.93 -1.31 11.73
N THR A 102 5.14 -0.78 11.67
CA THR A 102 5.97 -0.82 10.44
C THR A 102 7.42 -1.21 10.72
N THR A 103 8.00 -1.99 9.82
CA THR A 103 9.44 -2.28 9.77
C THR A 103 10.00 -1.92 8.40
N LEU A 104 11.05 -1.09 8.38
CA LEU A 104 11.84 -0.81 7.18
C LEU A 104 12.89 -1.91 6.99
N ILE A 105 13.03 -2.41 5.76
CA ILE A 105 14.04 -3.41 5.38
C ILE A 105 14.82 -2.95 4.14
N CYS A 106 16.04 -3.45 3.94
CA CYS A 106 16.76 -3.26 2.69
C CYS A 106 16.11 -4.09 1.56
N ASP A 107 16.30 -3.67 0.31
CA ASP A 107 15.71 -4.37 -0.84
C ASP A 107 16.19 -5.84 -0.93
N ASP A 108 17.44 -6.11 -0.57
CA ASP A 108 18.02 -7.46 -0.57
C ASP A 108 17.55 -8.35 0.59
N MET A 109 16.86 -7.80 1.60
CA MET A 109 16.36 -8.56 2.75
C MET A 109 15.02 -9.26 2.47
N VAL A 110 14.36 -8.94 1.34
CA VAL A 110 13.04 -9.48 1.00
C VAL A 110 13.03 -11.01 0.98
N ALA A 111 14.04 -11.63 0.36
CA ALA A 111 14.13 -13.09 0.27
C ALA A 111 14.31 -13.76 1.64
N ALA A 112 15.14 -13.17 2.51
CA ALA A 112 15.34 -13.68 3.87
C ALA A 112 14.06 -13.56 4.71
N LEU A 113 13.33 -12.45 4.56
CA LEU A 113 12.08 -12.21 5.26
C LEU A 113 10.97 -13.15 4.79
N LEU A 114 10.85 -13.39 3.49
CA LEU A 114 9.91 -14.39 2.95
C LEU A 114 10.23 -15.80 3.45
N ARG A 115 11.51 -16.18 3.47
CA ARG A 115 11.95 -17.49 4.00
C ARG A 115 11.62 -17.67 5.49
N SER A 116 11.59 -16.60 6.27
CA SER A 116 11.26 -16.66 7.70
C SER A 116 9.77 -16.96 7.98
N GLY A 117 8.90 -16.88 6.97
CA GLY A 117 7.46 -17.04 7.14
C GLY A 117 6.76 -15.86 7.82
N ALA A 118 7.46 -14.74 8.03
CA ALA A 118 6.92 -13.57 8.72
C ALA A 118 5.93 -12.74 7.88
N ILE A 119 5.78 -13.00 6.58
CA ILE A 119 4.89 -12.27 5.67
C ILE A 119 3.83 -13.21 5.10
N SER A 120 2.57 -12.77 5.07
CA SER A 120 1.47 -13.51 4.45
C SER A 120 1.07 -12.98 3.07
N ALA A 121 1.38 -11.72 2.75
CA ALA A 121 1.21 -11.20 1.38
C ALA A 121 2.20 -10.09 1.03
N ALA A 122 2.59 -9.99 -0.24
CA ALA A 122 3.41 -8.89 -0.75
C ALA A 122 2.67 -8.11 -1.85
N HIS A 123 2.85 -6.79 -1.86
CA HIS A 123 2.24 -5.88 -2.82
C HIS A 123 3.28 -4.96 -3.45
N GLY A 124 3.60 -5.23 -4.71
CA GLY A 124 4.38 -4.32 -5.57
C GLY A 124 3.44 -3.48 -6.44
N CYS A 125 3.74 -2.20 -6.62
CA CYS A 125 3.00 -1.34 -7.55
C CYS A 125 3.96 -0.66 -8.53
N THR A 126 3.90 -1.05 -9.80
CA THR A 126 4.26 -0.19 -10.93
C THR A 126 2.97 0.21 -11.62
N ILE A 127 2.83 1.52 -11.81
CA ILE A 127 1.63 2.21 -12.34
C ILE A 127 0.97 1.38 -13.45
N ALA A 128 -0.28 0.95 -13.22
CA ALA A 128 -1.21 0.22 -14.11
C ALA A 128 -1.40 -1.29 -13.89
N TYR A 129 -0.48 -2.03 -13.26
CA TYR A 129 -0.70 -3.44 -12.89
C TYR A 129 -0.34 -3.67 -11.42
N CYS A 130 -1.34 -3.56 -10.53
CA CYS A 130 -1.22 -4.09 -9.16
C CYS A 130 -1.22 -5.62 -9.24
N GLN A 131 -0.06 -6.22 -9.48
CA GLN A 131 0.13 -7.62 -9.12
C GLN A 131 0.38 -7.66 -7.61
N ILE A 132 -0.68 -7.99 -6.86
CA ILE A 132 -0.50 -8.52 -5.52
C ILE A 132 0.29 -9.83 -5.72
N ILE A 133 1.57 -9.84 -5.32
CA ILE A 133 2.34 -11.07 -5.23
C ILE A 133 1.99 -11.67 -3.87
N LEU A 134 0.87 -12.40 -3.83
CA LEU A 134 0.55 -13.31 -2.73
C LEU A 134 1.48 -14.50 -2.85
N LEU A 135 2.67 -14.40 -2.27
CA LEU A 135 3.44 -15.58 -1.92
C LEU A 135 2.75 -16.19 -0.70
N TYR A 136 1.86 -17.15 -0.94
CA TYR A 136 1.47 -18.11 0.09
C TYR A 136 2.73 -18.83 0.54
N VAL A 137 3.35 -18.35 1.61
CA VAL A 137 4.24 -19.19 2.40
C VAL A 137 3.30 -20.02 3.28
N ALA A 138 3.23 -21.30 2.97
CA ALA A 138 2.35 -22.31 3.57
C ALA A 138 2.40 -22.33 5.11
#